data_AF-A0A7C9ELP2-F1
#
_entry.id   AF-A0A7C9ELP2-F1
#
_cell.length_a   1.000
_cell.length_b   1.000
_cell.length_c   1.000
_cell.angle_alpha   90.00
_cell.angle_beta   90.00
_cell.angle_gamma   90.00
#
_symmetry.space_group_name_H-M   'P 1'
#
loop_
_entity.id
_entity.type
_entity.pdbx_description
1 polymer ?
#
loop_
_entity_poly.entity_id
_entity_poly.type
_entity_poly.pdbx_seq_one_letter_code
_entity_poly.pdbx_strand_id
1 'polypeptide(L)'
;ESGCCIGELKNLNNLTGRVCLSRLENVGSVHEAKEAQLQYKPNMTKLDLKWTDRIEWENVEGDDCQEEVIQQLRPPKELQDLEILGYRGSKFPTWISLPCFDKLTRITLFKCENCQLLPSLG
;
A
#
# COMPACT_ATOMS: atom_id res chain seq x y z
N GLU A 1 3.87 24.40 -8.59
CA GLU A 1 4.74 23.68 -7.65
C GLU A 1 4.81 22.23 -8.10
N SER A 2 6.00 21.65 -8.19
CA SER A 2 6.14 20.21 -8.36
C SER A 2 5.72 19.58 -7.03
N GLY A 3 4.64 18.80 -7.02
CA GLY A 3 4.20 18.10 -5.82
C GLY A 3 5.26 17.10 -5.34
N CYS A 4 5.25 16.77 -4.05
CA CYS A 4 6.11 15.72 -3.50
C CYS A 4 5.67 14.35 -4.04
N CYS A 5 6.62 13.62 -4.62
CA CYS A 5 6.42 12.26 -5.13
C CYS A 5 6.62 11.22 -4.01
N ILE A 6 5.91 10.09 -4.08
CA ILE A 6 6.03 9.03 -3.05
C ILE A 6 7.45 8.42 -3.00
N GLY A 7 8.19 8.49 -4.11
CA GLY A 7 9.58 8.06 -4.20
C GLY A 7 10.54 8.80 -3.26
N GLU A 8 10.19 10.01 -2.79
CA GLU A 8 11.00 10.78 -1.84
C GLU A 8 11.11 10.09 -0.46
N LEU A 9 10.18 9.18 -0.14
CA LEU A 9 10.22 8.39 1.09
C LEU A 9 11.48 7.51 1.22
N LYS A 10 12.24 7.28 0.14
CA LYS A 10 13.55 6.59 0.20
C LYS A 10 14.54 7.27 1.12
N ASN A 11 14.45 8.59 1.25
CA ASN A 11 15.37 9.38 2.05
C ASN A 11 14.96 9.48 3.53
N LEU A 12 13.76 8.99 3.89
CA LEU A 12 13.21 9.07 5.25
C LEU A 12 13.45 7.77 6.04
N ASN A 13 14.71 7.52 6.39
CA ASN A 13 15.13 6.27 7.06
C ASN A 13 14.65 6.15 8.52
N ASN A 14 14.29 7.25 9.15
CA ASN A 14 13.84 7.29 10.55
C ASN A 14 12.31 7.22 10.70
N LEU A 15 11.58 6.86 9.64
CA LEU A 15 10.15 6.63 9.73
C LEU A 15 9.87 5.46 10.69
N THR A 16 9.02 5.72 11.69
CA THR A 16 8.72 4.80 12.76
C THR A 16 7.23 4.80 13.11
N GLY A 17 6.75 3.71 13.70
CA GLY A 17 5.37 3.57 14.13
C GLY A 17 4.43 3.47 12.94
N ARG A 18 3.50 4.42 12.83
CA ARG A 18 2.46 4.44 11.79
C ARG A 18 2.85 5.35 10.64
N VAL A 19 2.87 4.78 9.43
CA VAL A 19 2.99 5.53 8.17
C VAL A 19 1.67 5.44 7.45
N CYS A 20 1.09 6.59 7.11
CA CYS A 20 -0.15 6.69 6.35
C CYS A 20 0.15 7.28 4.97
N LEU A 21 -0.12 6.51 3.93
CA LEU A 21 -0.01 6.92 2.53
C LEU A 21 -1.41 7.13 1.98
N SER A 22 -1.77 8.38 1.76
CA SER A 22 -3.10 8.77 1.28
C SER A 22 -3.07 9.24 -0.16
N ARG A 23 -4.21 9.10 -0.83
CA ARG A 23 -4.42 9.54 -2.22
C ARG A 23 -3.52 8.80 -3.21
N LEU A 24 -3.36 7.50 -3.00
CA LEU A 24 -2.49 6.63 -3.80
C LEU A 24 -2.90 6.54 -5.27
N GLU A 25 -4.12 6.99 -5.64
CA GLU A 25 -4.53 7.19 -7.03
C GLU A 25 -3.68 8.22 -7.79
N ASN A 26 -2.91 9.07 -7.09
CA ASN A 26 -2.03 10.07 -7.72
C ASN A 26 -0.59 9.60 -7.94
N VAL A 27 -0.26 8.35 -7.59
CA VAL A 27 1.07 7.80 -7.85
C VAL A 27 1.26 7.68 -9.36
N GLY A 28 2.23 8.41 -9.92
CA GLY A 28 2.37 8.57 -11.36
C GLY A 28 2.94 7.35 -12.07
N SER A 29 3.58 6.44 -11.34
CA SER A 29 4.07 5.17 -11.89
C SER A 29 4.37 4.13 -10.81
N VAL A 30 4.40 2.86 -11.23
CA VAL A 30 4.88 1.73 -10.43
C VAL A 30 6.34 1.93 -10.00
N HIS A 31 7.15 2.58 -10.85
CA HIS A 31 8.54 2.89 -10.51
C HIS A 31 8.63 3.84 -9.31
N GLU A 32 7.80 4.88 -9.30
CA GLU A 32 7.72 5.85 -8.19
C GLU A 32 7.33 5.16 -6.87
N ALA A 33 6.34 4.26 -6.90
CA ALA A 33 5.96 3.45 -5.75
C ALA A 33 7.12 2.58 -5.25
N LYS A 34 7.87 1.97 -6.17
CA LYS A 34 9.05 1.15 -5.84
C LYS A 34 10.17 1.98 -5.21
N GLU A 35 10.36 3.21 -5.67
CA GLU A 35 11.35 4.11 -5.09
C GLU A 35 11.05 4.43 -3.62
N ALA A 36 9.79 4.38 -3.17
CA ALA A 36 9.45 4.64 -1.78
C ALA A 36 10.17 3.73 -0.78
N GLN A 37 10.63 2.54 -1.21
CA GLN A 37 11.53 1.67 -0.45
C GLN A 37 11.08 1.42 1.01
N LEU A 38 9.78 1.16 1.20
CA LEU A 38 9.21 1.01 2.54
C LEU A 38 9.81 -0.17 3.32
N GLN A 39 10.20 -1.24 2.62
CA GLN A 39 10.86 -2.41 3.18
C GLN A 39 12.15 -2.13 3.95
N TYR A 40 12.79 -0.97 3.73
CA TYR A 40 14.03 -0.56 4.41
C TYR A 40 13.79 0.39 5.59
N LYS A 41 12.55 0.51 6.08
CA LYS A 41 12.16 1.36 7.22
C LYS A 41 11.91 0.49 8.46
N PRO A 42 12.95 0.01 9.16
CA PRO A 42 12.84 -1.11 10.11
C PRO A 42 11.91 -0.83 11.31
N ASN A 43 11.68 0.44 11.65
CA ASN A 43 10.89 0.82 12.81
C ASN A 43 9.40 1.10 12.48
N MET A 44 8.97 0.85 11.24
CA MET A 44 7.57 0.98 10.83
C MET A 44 6.80 -0.27 11.24
N THR A 45 5.77 -0.08 12.08
CA THR A 45 4.95 -1.17 12.63
C THR A 45 3.51 -1.10 12.14
N LYS A 46 3.06 0.02 11.58
CA LYS A 46 1.72 0.17 10.97
C LYS A 46 1.81 0.87 9.63
N LEU A 47 1.06 0.37 8.65
CA LEU A 47 0.97 0.94 7.32
C LEU A 47 -0.49 1.13 6.94
N ASP A 48 -0.85 2.35 6.55
CA ASP A 48 -2.16 2.62 5.97
C ASP A 48 -1.99 3.02 4.51
N LEU A 49 -2.72 2.35 3.62
CA LEU A 49 -2.74 2.57 2.19
C LEU A 49 -4.14 3.01 1.80
N LYS A 50 -4.30 4.29 1.41
CA LYS A 50 -5.62 4.90 1.18
C LYS A 50 -5.73 5.47 -0.21
N TRP A 51 -6.72 4.96 -0.94
CA TRP A 51 -7.23 5.54 -2.18
C TRP A 51 -8.47 6.40 -1.89
N THR A 52 -8.74 7.35 -2.76
CA THR A 52 -9.92 8.20 -2.66
C THR A 52 -11.20 7.43 -2.96
N ASP A 53 -12.20 7.62 -2.10
CA ASP A 53 -13.54 7.01 -2.11
C ASP A 53 -14.55 7.79 -3.00
N ARG A 54 -14.09 8.50 -4.04
CA ARG A 54 -14.97 9.33 -4.87
C ARG A 54 -15.62 8.53 -5.98
N ILE A 55 -16.94 8.67 -6.08
CA ILE A 55 -17.81 8.13 -7.14
C ILE A 55 -17.32 8.53 -8.54
N GLU A 56 -16.72 9.72 -8.68
CA GLU A 56 -16.22 10.25 -9.97
C GLU A 56 -15.05 9.46 -10.59
N TRP A 57 -14.42 8.54 -9.85
CA TRP A 57 -13.36 7.66 -10.37
C TRP A 57 -13.90 6.39 -11.05
N GLU A 58 -15.23 6.26 -11.22
CA GLU A 58 -15.88 5.13 -11.92
C GLU A 58 -15.36 4.88 -13.35
N ASN A 59 -14.75 5.88 -14.00
CA ASN A 59 -14.32 5.79 -15.40
C ASN A 59 -12.80 5.81 -15.62
N VAL A 60 -11.98 5.72 -14.55
CA VAL A 60 -10.53 5.71 -14.74
C VAL A 60 -10.03 4.29 -14.83
N GLU A 61 -9.65 3.89 -16.04
CA GLU A 61 -8.85 2.70 -16.32
C GLU A 61 -7.59 2.72 -15.43
N GLY A 62 -7.62 2.00 -14.32
CA GLY A 62 -6.53 2.07 -13.33
C GLY A 62 -6.46 0.90 -12.36
N ASP A 63 -7.30 -0.13 -12.52
CA ASP A 63 -7.34 -1.28 -11.60
C ASP A 63 -6.02 -2.06 -11.60
N ASP A 64 -5.46 -2.36 -12.79
CA ASP A 64 -4.14 -3.02 -12.91
C ASP A 64 -3.00 -2.17 -12.33
N CYS A 65 -3.06 -0.85 -12.52
CA CYS A 65 -2.05 0.06 -11.98
C CYS A 65 -2.06 0.10 -10.45
N GLN A 66 -3.23 -0.02 -9.80
CA GLN A 66 -3.31 -0.09 -8.35
C GLN A 66 -2.71 -1.39 -7.81
N GLU A 67 -2.94 -2.52 -8.47
CA GLU A 67 -2.34 -3.82 -8.10
C GLU A 67 -0.82 -3.76 -8.13
N GLU A 68 -0.26 -3.17 -9.18
CA GLU A 68 1.19 -3.03 -9.29
C GLU A 68 1.76 -2.04 -8.26
N VAL A 69 1.11 -0.90 -8.04
CA VAL A 69 1.52 0.09 -7.03
C VAL A 69 1.52 -0.52 -5.63
N ILE A 70 0.42 -1.16 -5.20
CA ILE A 70 0.33 -1.75 -3.86
C ILE A 70 1.34 -2.89 -3.66
N GLN A 71 1.68 -3.61 -4.74
CA GLN A 71 2.72 -4.64 -4.73
C GLN A 71 4.13 -4.05 -4.50
N GLN A 72 4.42 -2.84 -5.00
CA GLN A 72 5.71 -2.17 -4.77
C GLN A 72 5.81 -1.48 -3.40
N LEU A 73 4.69 -1.14 -2.76
CA LEU A 73 4.64 -0.55 -1.42
C LEU A 73 4.81 -1.60 -0.31
N ARG A 74 5.73 -2.54 -0.50
CA ARG A 74 6.02 -3.62 0.45
C ARG A 74 6.61 -3.06 1.76
N PRO A 75 5.99 -3.34 2.93
CA PRO A 75 6.51 -2.91 4.23
C PRO A 75 7.71 -3.75 4.71
N PRO A 76 8.41 -3.34 5.80
CA PRO A 76 9.37 -4.18 6.48
C PRO A 76 8.65 -5.36 7.15
N LYS A 77 9.38 -6.44 7.43
CA LYS A 77 8.88 -7.61 8.17
C LYS A 77 8.35 -7.30 9.59
N GLU A 78 8.69 -6.12 10.12
CA GLU A 78 8.28 -5.64 11.44
C GLU A 78 6.83 -5.10 11.48
N LEU A 79 6.15 -5.10 10.33
CA LEU A 79 4.76 -4.66 10.23
C LEU A 79 3.83 -5.51 11.10
N GLN A 80 2.98 -4.85 11.88
CA GLN A 80 2.00 -5.46 12.77
C GLN A 80 0.56 -5.19 12.35
N ASP A 81 0.33 -4.07 11.67
CA ASP A 81 -0.99 -3.55 11.29
C ASP A 81 -0.96 -3.03 9.85
N LEU A 82 -1.93 -3.48 9.06
CA LEU A 82 -2.14 -3.05 7.70
C LEU A 82 -3.58 -2.56 7.53
N GLU A 83 -3.75 -1.32 7.08
CA GLU A 83 -5.04 -0.78 6.67
C GLU A 83 -5.03 -0.51 5.16
N ILE A 84 -5.99 -1.07 4.43
CA ILE A 84 -6.21 -0.82 3.01
C ILE A 84 -7.62 -0.25 2.84
N LEU A 85 -7.70 0.96 2.30
CA LEU A 85 -8.94 1.72 2.16
C LEU A 85 -9.16 2.16 0.72
N GLY A 86 -10.35 1.86 0.16
CA GLY A 86 -10.76 2.32 -1.17
C GLY A 86 -10.02 1.66 -2.34
N TYR A 87 -9.32 0.55 -2.09
CA TYR A 87 -8.53 -0.16 -3.09
C TYR A 87 -9.43 -0.86 -4.12
N ARG A 88 -9.20 -0.60 -5.41
CA ARG A 88 -10.02 -1.14 -6.51
C ARG A 88 -9.34 -2.24 -7.33
N GLY A 89 -8.12 -2.64 -6.99
CA GLY A 89 -7.52 -3.82 -7.60
C GLY A 89 -8.33 -5.08 -7.31
N SER A 90 -8.27 -6.06 -8.20
CA SER A 90 -8.96 -7.34 -8.08
C SER A 90 -8.24 -8.32 -7.13
N LYS A 91 -6.93 -8.12 -6.94
CA LYS A 91 -6.05 -8.96 -6.11
C LYS A 91 -5.33 -8.16 -5.06
N PHE A 92 -5.15 -8.73 -3.87
CA PHE A 92 -4.26 -8.20 -2.85
C PHE A 92 -2.79 -8.50 -3.17
N PRO A 93 -1.84 -7.69 -2.68
CA PRO A 93 -0.44 -7.91 -2.96
C PRO A 93 0.06 -9.21 -2.32
N THR A 94 0.86 -9.94 -3.08
CA THR A 94 1.42 -11.25 -2.70
C THR A 94 2.27 -11.20 -1.43
N TRP A 95 2.84 -10.04 -1.11
CA TRP A 95 3.69 -9.90 0.06
C TRP A 95 2.93 -10.11 1.38
N ILE A 96 1.61 -9.88 1.43
CA ILE A 96 0.79 -10.10 2.64
C ILE A 96 0.85 -11.57 3.09
N SER A 97 0.93 -12.51 2.14
CA SER A 97 0.96 -13.95 2.40
C SER A 97 2.37 -14.51 2.62
N LEU A 98 3.42 -13.68 2.59
CA LEU A 98 4.78 -14.19 2.74
C LEU A 98 5.03 -14.59 4.21
N PRO A 99 5.65 -15.76 4.49
CA PRO A 99 5.91 -16.23 5.84
C PRO A 99 6.75 -15.30 6.72
N CYS A 100 7.45 -14.33 6.12
CA CYS A 100 8.26 -13.34 6.84
C CYS A 100 7.45 -12.20 7.46
N PHE A 101 6.14 -12.10 7.19
CA PHE A 101 5.24 -11.18 7.89
C PHE A 101 4.55 -11.86 9.08
N ASP A 102 5.33 -12.61 9.87
CA ASP A 102 4.88 -13.34 11.07
C ASP A 102 4.37 -12.42 12.20
N LYS A 103 4.72 -11.14 12.15
CA LYS A 103 4.28 -10.11 13.11
C LYS A 103 2.97 -9.42 12.72
N LEU A 104 2.48 -9.62 11.50
CA LEU A 104 1.25 -9.01 11.01
C LEU A 104 0.06 -9.66 11.72
N THR A 105 -0.59 -8.92 12.62
CA THR A 105 -1.68 -9.44 13.47
C THR A 105 -3.03 -8.80 13.18
N ARG A 106 -3.04 -7.68 12.44
CA ARG A 106 -4.26 -6.97 12.07
C ARG A 106 -4.20 -6.55 10.61
N ILE A 107 -5.28 -6.87 9.88
CA ILE A 107 -5.54 -6.39 8.54
C ILE A 107 -6.94 -5.79 8.54
N THR A 108 -7.05 -4.53 8.14
CA THR A 108 -8.31 -3.83 7.97
C THR A 108 -8.50 -3.54 6.49
N LEU A 109 -9.59 -4.08 5.91
CA LEU A 109 -9.97 -3.87 4.52
C LEU A 109 -11.29 -3.12 4.52
N PHE A 110 -11.35 -1.96 3.88
CA PHE A 110 -12.57 -1.16 3.82
C PHE A 110 -12.75 -0.58 2.44
N LYS A 111 -13.95 -0.78 1.86
CA LYS A 111 -14.29 -0.37 0.49
C LYS A 111 -13.31 -0.93 -0.56
N CYS A 112 -12.92 -2.20 -0.40
CA CYS A 112 -12.14 -2.95 -1.39
C CYS A 112 -13.06 -3.76 -2.31
N GLU A 113 -13.95 -3.09 -3.03
CA GLU A 113 -15.16 -3.69 -3.63
C GLU A 113 -14.88 -4.69 -4.76
N ASN A 114 -13.78 -4.49 -5.50
CA ASN A 114 -13.38 -5.36 -6.62
C ASN A 114 -12.60 -6.61 -6.18
N CYS A 115 -12.15 -6.67 -4.92
CA CYS A 115 -11.41 -7.80 -4.39
C CYS A 115 -12.36 -8.97 -4.07
N GLN A 116 -12.42 -9.95 -4.96
CA GLN A 116 -13.26 -11.14 -4.77
C GLN A 116 -12.61 -12.22 -3.89
N LEU A 117 -11.29 -12.18 -3.72
CA LEU A 117 -10.52 -13.18 -3.00
C LEU A 117 -9.59 -12.52 -1.99
N LEU A 118 -9.62 -13.00 -0.76
CA LEU A 118 -8.63 -12.63 0.26
C LEU A 118 -7.33 -13.43 0.03
N PRO A 119 -6.15 -12.82 0.27
CA PRO A 119 -4.90 -13.54 0.23
C PRO A 119 -4.87 -14.54 1.39
N SER A 120 -4.09 -15.62 1.25
CA SER A 120 -3.86 -16.52 2.38
C SER A 120 -3.15 -15.74 3.48
N LEU A 121 -3.70 -15.72 4.70
CA LEU A 121 -3.17 -14.93 5.82
C LEU A 121 -2.30 -15.76 6.78
N GLY A 122 -1.96 -17.00 6.39
CA GLY A 122 -1.29 -17.98 7.25
C GLY A 122 -2.23 -19.08 7.70
#